data_AF-A0A328A8V1-F1
#
_entry.id   AF-A0A328A8V1-F1
#
_cell.length_a   1.000
_cell.length_b   1.000
_cell.length_c   1.000
_cell.angle_alpha   90.00
_cell.angle_beta   90.00
_cell.angle_gamma   90.00
#
_symmetry.space_group_name_H-M   'P 1'
#
loop_
_entity.id
_entity.type
_entity.pdbx_description
1 polymer ?
#
loop_
_entity_poly.entity_id
_entity_poly.type
_entity_poly.pdbx_seq_one_letter_code
_entity_poly.pdbx_strand_id
1 'polypeptide(L)'
;MLAEVADLCLTAAREAHARLLETPEPDAFADLASALHKLTRSVRQSVALEAKLVRDAAREARAAEAAARETAEVEREAGVERRKDLLNLAVERAIWRETDGLDAERRLDVLGDAIEQLSLCDDFLSRDAKQQIADLCHELGVWDGEGALPAHLADRADRIAADHERQKQSGLSDEDFVRSFGLWGSNLRRPSWRDSS
;
A
#
# COMPACT_ATOMS: atom_id res chain seq x y z
N MET A 1 -23.58 -27.68 2.70
CA MET A 1 -24.36 -28.06 1.50
C MET A 1 -23.71 -29.19 0.71
N LEU A 2 -22.46 -29.10 0.21
CA LEU A 2 -21.85 -30.23 -0.54
C LEU A 2 -21.58 -31.47 0.31
N ALA A 3 -21.09 -31.30 1.54
CA ALA A 3 -20.92 -32.39 2.49
C ALA A 3 -22.26 -33.12 2.79
N GLU A 4 -23.32 -32.35 3.01
CA GLU A 4 -24.67 -32.88 3.24
C GLU A 4 -25.20 -33.68 2.04
N VAL A 5 -24.99 -33.20 0.81
CA VAL A 5 -25.34 -33.96 -0.40
C VAL A 5 -24.50 -35.24 -0.52
N ALA A 6 -23.20 -35.17 -0.22
CA ALA A 6 -22.34 -36.35 -0.24
C ALA A 6 -22.80 -37.40 0.80
N ASP A 7 -23.19 -36.96 2.00
CA ASP A 7 -23.69 -37.84 3.07
C ASP A 7 -25.03 -38.48 2.70
N LEU A 8 -25.96 -37.72 2.11
CA LEU A 8 -27.23 -38.25 1.61
C LEU A 8 -27.01 -39.27 0.50
N CYS A 9 -26.14 -38.97 -0.47
CA CYS A 9 -25.81 -39.90 -1.56
C CYS A 9 -25.06 -41.14 -1.06
N LEU A 10 -24.19 -41.01 -0.05
CA LEU A 10 -23.50 -42.13 0.57
C LEU A 10 -24.47 -43.03 1.34
N THR A 11 -25.42 -42.45 2.07
CA THR A 11 -26.48 -43.18 2.77
C THR A 11 -27.35 -43.94 1.77
N ALA A 12 -27.79 -43.29 0.70
CA ALA A 12 -28.55 -43.94 -0.37
C ALA A 12 -27.75 -45.02 -1.09
N ALA A 13 -26.44 -44.83 -1.30
CA ALA A 13 -25.57 -45.82 -1.92
C ALA A 13 -25.43 -47.08 -1.04
N ARG A 14 -25.28 -46.90 0.28
CA ARG A 14 -25.24 -48.00 1.25
C ARG A 14 -26.53 -48.80 1.26
N GLU A 15 -27.67 -48.13 1.25
CA GLU A 15 -29.00 -48.77 1.18
C GLU A 15 -29.20 -49.52 -0.14
N ALA A 16 -28.86 -48.90 -1.28
CA ALA A 16 -28.95 -49.55 -2.59
C ALA A 16 -28.04 -50.78 -2.67
N HIS A 17 -26.85 -50.73 -2.08
CA HIS A 17 -25.95 -51.87 -1.99
C HIS A 17 -26.53 -53.00 -1.13
N ALA A 18 -27.10 -52.70 0.04
CA ALA A 18 -27.75 -53.70 0.89
C ALA A 18 -28.87 -54.42 0.15
N ARG A 19 -29.78 -53.66 -0.51
CA ARG A 19 -30.87 -54.24 -1.31
C ARG A 19 -30.37 -55.07 -2.48
N LEU A 20 -29.29 -54.65 -3.12
CA LEU A 20 -28.69 -55.38 -4.25
C LEU A 20 -28.18 -56.77 -3.83
N LEU A 21 -27.67 -56.92 -2.60
CA LEU A 21 -27.22 -58.23 -2.07
C LEU A 21 -28.38 -59.17 -1.76
N GLU A 22 -29.57 -58.64 -1.47
CA GLU A 22 -30.74 -59.41 -1.08
C GLU A 22 -31.67 -59.75 -2.26
N THR A 23 -31.46 -59.13 -3.42
CA THR A 23 -32.36 -59.24 -4.57
C THR A 23 -32.08 -60.50 -5.40
N PRO A 24 -33.04 -61.43 -5.53
CA PRO A 24 -32.89 -62.62 -6.38
C PRO A 24 -33.32 -62.39 -7.84
N GLU A 25 -33.99 -61.27 -8.12
CA GLU A 25 -34.62 -60.96 -9.40
C GLU A 25 -33.61 -60.21 -10.31
N PRO A 26 -33.28 -60.75 -11.51
CA PRO A 26 -32.21 -60.18 -12.34
C PRO A 26 -32.45 -58.73 -12.80
N ASP A 27 -33.70 -58.35 -13.10
CA ASP A 27 -33.99 -57.00 -13.60
C ASP A 27 -33.85 -55.97 -12.48
N ALA A 28 -34.40 -56.24 -11.29
CA ALA A 28 -34.22 -55.41 -10.10
C ALA A 28 -32.75 -55.30 -9.67
N PHE A 29 -31.95 -56.36 -9.85
CA PHE A 29 -30.50 -56.30 -9.62
C PHE A 29 -29.83 -55.30 -10.57
N ALA A 30 -30.17 -55.33 -11.87
CA ALA A 30 -29.60 -54.42 -12.86
C ALA A 30 -29.95 -52.95 -12.56
N ASP A 31 -31.19 -52.68 -12.15
CA ASP A 31 -31.64 -51.34 -11.77
C ASP A 31 -30.93 -50.81 -10.52
N LEU A 32 -30.81 -51.64 -9.48
CA LEU A 32 -30.08 -51.28 -8.26
C LEU A 32 -28.59 -51.05 -8.52
N ALA A 33 -27.95 -51.86 -9.38
CA ALA A 33 -26.55 -51.67 -9.78
C ALA A 33 -26.35 -50.34 -10.50
N SER A 34 -27.27 -49.99 -11.40
CA SER A 34 -27.27 -48.71 -12.13
C SER A 34 -27.44 -47.52 -11.19
N ALA A 35 -28.38 -47.62 -10.24
CA ALA A 35 -28.60 -46.60 -9.21
C ALA A 35 -27.36 -46.41 -8.33
N LEU A 36 -26.77 -47.51 -7.85
CA LEU A 36 -25.55 -47.50 -7.03
C LEU A 36 -24.38 -46.84 -7.75
N HIS A 37 -24.20 -47.12 -9.05
CA HIS A 37 -23.16 -46.49 -9.86
C HIS A 37 -23.34 -44.97 -9.96
N LYS A 38 -24.58 -44.51 -10.20
CA LYS A 38 -24.91 -43.07 -10.29
C LYS A 38 -24.67 -42.37 -8.95
N LEU A 39 -25.08 -42.97 -7.84
CA LEU A 39 -24.87 -42.44 -6.50
C LEU A 39 -23.38 -42.34 -6.15
N THR A 40 -22.61 -43.40 -6.42
CA THR A 40 -21.15 -43.41 -6.19
C THR A 40 -20.45 -42.33 -7.02
N ARG A 41 -20.86 -42.13 -8.28
CA ARG A 41 -20.34 -41.05 -9.12
C ARG A 41 -20.67 -39.68 -8.53
N SER A 42 -21.89 -39.47 -8.06
CA SER A 42 -22.31 -38.22 -7.43
C SER A 42 -21.48 -37.90 -6.18
N VAL A 43 -21.27 -38.88 -5.29
CA VAL A 43 -20.40 -38.72 -4.10
C VAL A 43 -18.98 -38.30 -4.51
N ARG A 44 -18.36 -39.00 -5.48
CA ARG A 44 -17.00 -38.66 -5.96
C ARG A 44 -16.94 -37.25 -6.53
N GLN A 45 -17.96 -36.82 -7.26
CA GLN A 45 -18.04 -35.47 -7.83
C GLN A 45 -18.18 -34.41 -6.73
N SER A 46 -19.02 -34.62 -5.72
CA SER A 46 -19.17 -33.71 -4.60
C SER A 46 -17.87 -33.55 -3.81
N VAL A 47 -17.20 -34.66 -3.49
CA VAL A 47 -15.90 -34.64 -2.78
C VAL A 47 -14.82 -33.94 -3.62
N ALA A 48 -14.76 -34.22 -4.92
CA ALA A 48 -13.79 -33.58 -5.81
C ALA A 48 -14.04 -32.06 -5.92
N LEU A 49 -15.31 -31.66 -5.97
CA LEU A 49 -15.70 -30.25 -6.01
C LEU A 49 -15.38 -29.54 -4.69
N GLU A 50 -15.67 -30.14 -3.55
CA GLU A 50 -15.31 -29.59 -2.24
C GLU A 50 -13.80 -29.41 -2.11
N ALA A 51 -13.01 -30.44 -2.45
CA ALA A 51 -11.56 -30.34 -2.45
C ALA A 51 -11.03 -29.27 -3.41
N LYS A 52 -11.73 -29.01 -4.51
CA LYS A 52 -11.41 -27.91 -5.43
C LYS A 52 -11.72 -26.56 -4.80
N LEU A 53 -12.91 -26.37 -4.23
CA LEU A 53 -13.33 -25.12 -3.60
C LEU A 53 -12.42 -24.73 -2.44
N VAL A 54 -12.00 -25.69 -1.61
CA VAL A 54 -11.05 -25.45 -0.51
C VAL A 54 -9.70 -24.94 -1.06
N ARG A 55 -9.19 -25.56 -2.14
CA ARG A 55 -7.94 -25.12 -2.79
C ARG A 55 -8.07 -23.75 -3.43
N ASP A 56 -9.21 -23.47 -4.07
CA ASP A 56 -9.50 -22.20 -4.71
C ASP A 56 -9.60 -21.08 -3.66
N ALA A 57 -10.32 -21.30 -2.56
CA ALA A 57 -10.39 -20.35 -1.44
C ALA A 57 -9.02 -20.05 -0.82
N ALA A 58 -8.18 -21.07 -0.62
CA ALA A 58 -6.80 -20.88 -0.14
C ALA A 58 -5.90 -20.15 -1.15
N ARG A 59 -6.16 -20.26 -2.45
CA ARG A 59 -5.46 -19.49 -3.49
C ARG A 59 -5.93 -18.04 -3.48
N GLU A 60 -7.23 -17.80 -3.42
CA GLU A 60 -7.83 -16.46 -3.37
C GLU A 60 -7.38 -15.69 -2.13
N ALA A 61 -7.35 -16.34 -0.95
CA ALA A 61 -6.85 -15.72 0.27
C ALA A 61 -5.39 -15.24 0.14
N ARG A 62 -4.52 -16.07 -0.44
CA ARG A 62 -3.12 -15.70 -0.70
C ARG A 62 -2.98 -14.58 -1.72
N ALA A 63 -3.80 -14.58 -2.77
CA ALA A 63 -3.81 -13.52 -3.76
C ALA A 63 -4.28 -12.19 -3.16
N ALA A 64 -5.32 -12.22 -2.33
CA ALA A 64 -5.83 -11.04 -1.62
C ALA A 64 -4.79 -10.47 -0.64
N GLU A 65 -4.08 -11.34 0.11
CA GLU A 65 -3.00 -10.90 0.99
C GLU A 65 -1.84 -10.27 0.22
N ALA A 66 -1.44 -10.86 -0.91
CA ALA A 66 -0.39 -10.30 -1.76
C ALA A 66 -0.79 -8.93 -2.33
N ALA A 67 -2.02 -8.80 -2.85
CA ALA A 67 -2.54 -7.54 -3.35
C ALA A 67 -2.61 -6.46 -2.26
N ALA A 68 -3.03 -6.82 -1.04
CA ALA A 68 -3.08 -5.89 0.08
C ALA A 68 -1.68 -5.39 0.50
N ARG A 69 -0.67 -6.26 0.45
CA ARG A 69 0.72 -5.87 0.71
C ARG A 69 1.25 -4.92 -0.36
N GLU A 70 1.00 -5.23 -1.63
CA GLU A 70 1.39 -4.37 -2.76
C GLU A 70 0.75 -2.99 -2.66
N THR A 71 -0.55 -2.91 -2.36
CA THR A 71 -1.21 -1.61 -2.15
C THR A 71 -0.63 -0.84 -0.96
N ALA A 72 -0.30 -1.52 0.14
CA ALA A 72 0.29 -0.88 1.31
C ALA A 72 1.73 -0.38 1.04
N GLU A 73 2.48 -1.09 0.20
CA GLU A 73 3.82 -0.68 -0.24
C GLU A 73 3.74 0.58 -1.12
N VAL A 74 2.86 0.60 -2.11
CA VAL A 74 2.61 1.79 -2.96
C VAL A 74 2.16 2.99 -2.13
N GLU A 75 1.25 2.80 -1.18
CA GLU A 75 0.80 3.88 -0.28
C GLU A 75 1.93 4.40 0.61
N ARG A 76 2.79 3.49 1.11
CA ARG A 76 3.97 3.84 1.90
C ARG A 76 4.97 4.64 1.06
N GLU A 77 5.32 4.18 -0.12
CA GLU A 77 6.24 4.87 -1.04
C GLU A 77 5.73 6.28 -1.36
N ALA A 78 4.46 6.41 -1.74
CA ALA A 78 3.86 7.73 -1.98
C ALA A 78 3.86 8.59 -0.70
N GLY A 79 3.69 7.99 0.48
CA GLY A 79 3.83 8.66 1.77
C GLY A 79 5.24 9.19 2.03
N VAL A 80 6.26 8.40 1.69
CA VAL A 80 7.68 8.75 1.80
C VAL A 80 7.99 9.94 0.91
N GLU A 81 7.64 9.87 -0.38
CA GLU A 81 7.93 10.94 -1.34
C GLU A 81 7.25 12.26 -0.93
N ARG A 82 5.98 12.23 -0.52
CA ARG A 82 5.31 13.43 0.02
C ARG A 82 6.01 14.01 1.24
N ARG A 83 6.52 13.15 2.14
CA ARG A 83 7.27 13.61 3.32
C ARG A 83 8.61 14.23 2.89
N LYS A 84 9.33 13.65 1.93
CA LYS A 84 10.56 14.22 1.39
C LYS A 84 10.33 15.60 0.79
N ASP A 85 9.29 15.77 -0.02
CA ASP A 85 8.92 17.06 -0.61
C ASP A 85 8.64 18.12 0.46
N LEU A 86 7.90 17.75 1.51
CA LEU A 86 7.64 18.63 2.64
C LEU A 86 8.93 19.08 3.33
N LEU A 87 9.83 18.14 3.62
CA LEU A 87 11.11 18.44 4.28
C LEU A 87 11.99 19.31 3.39
N ASN A 88 12.10 18.98 2.10
CA ASN A 88 12.83 19.76 1.10
C ASN A 88 12.33 21.21 1.06
N LEU A 89 11.03 21.42 0.82
CA LEU A 89 10.44 22.76 0.72
C LEU A 89 10.59 23.60 2.00
N ALA A 90 10.54 22.96 3.16
CA ALA A 90 10.67 23.64 4.44
C ALA A 90 12.12 24.07 4.69
N VAL A 91 13.09 23.17 4.49
CA VAL A 91 14.49 23.40 4.83
C VAL A 91 15.23 24.19 3.74
N GLU A 92 14.95 23.95 2.46
CA GLU A 92 15.49 24.75 1.34
C GLU A 92 15.23 26.24 1.56
N ARG A 93 14.01 26.58 1.97
CA ARG A 93 13.64 27.97 2.20
C ARG A 93 14.32 28.57 3.42
N ALA A 94 14.66 27.76 4.42
CA ALA A 94 15.44 28.20 5.57
C ALA A 94 16.90 28.48 5.14
N ILE A 95 17.49 27.57 4.35
CA ILE A 95 18.84 27.73 3.78
C ILE A 95 18.94 29.05 3.02
N TRP A 96 18.04 29.30 2.06
CA TRP A 96 18.06 30.53 1.25
C TRP A 96 17.82 31.83 2.03
N ARG A 97 17.33 31.76 3.28
CA ARG A 97 17.14 32.94 4.13
C ARG A 97 18.38 33.26 4.95
N GLU A 98 19.02 32.22 5.47
CA GLU A 98 20.17 32.36 6.37
C GLU A 98 21.50 32.37 5.62
N THR A 99 21.51 31.88 4.38
CA THR A 99 22.72 31.67 3.59
C THR A 99 22.49 32.13 2.15
N ASP A 100 23.51 32.76 1.56
CA ASP A 100 23.46 33.25 0.18
C ASP A 100 24.51 32.56 -0.71
N GLY A 101 24.20 32.47 -2.00
CA GLY A 101 25.15 32.07 -3.05
C GLY A 101 25.66 30.64 -2.91
N LEU A 102 26.97 30.44 -3.10
CA LEU A 102 27.59 29.12 -3.15
C LEU A 102 27.46 28.31 -1.86
N ASP A 103 27.32 28.96 -0.70
CA ASP A 103 27.15 28.24 0.57
C ASP A 103 25.72 27.68 0.69
N ALA A 104 24.71 28.38 0.17
CA ALA A 104 23.35 27.88 0.09
C ALA A 104 23.25 26.68 -0.85
N GLU A 105 23.86 26.77 -2.05
CA GLU A 105 23.90 25.65 -3.01
C GLU A 105 24.52 24.39 -2.41
N ARG A 106 25.67 24.51 -1.72
CA ARG A 106 26.30 23.35 -1.05
C ARG A 106 25.41 22.73 0.02
N ARG A 107 24.68 23.53 0.79
CA ARG A 107 23.77 23.02 1.83
C ARG A 107 22.55 22.34 1.23
N LEU A 108 22.08 22.76 0.06
CA LEU A 108 20.99 22.09 -0.66
C LEU A 108 21.40 20.72 -1.19
N ASP A 109 22.63 20.59 -1.68
CA ASP A 109 23.15 19.27 -2.08
C ASP A 109 23.17 18.30 -0.88
N VAL A 110 23.66 18.77 0.28
CA VAL A 110 23.68 17.97 1.52
C VAL A 110 22.27 17.67 2.05
N LEU A 111 21.32 18.61 1.91
CA LEU A 111 19.92 18.41 2.30
C LEU A 111 19.29 17.24 1.54
N GLY A 112 19.53 17.13 0.23
CA GLY A 112 19.02 16.04 -0.59
C GLY A 112 19.49 14.69 -0.08
N ASP A 113 20.80 14.54 0.14
CA ASP A 113 21.41 13.31 0.66
C ASP A 113 20.89 12.96 2.07
N ALA A 114 20.75 13.97 2.95
CA ALA A 114 20.26 13.79 4.31
C ALA A 114 18.80 13.31 4.34
N ILE A 115 17.93 13.87 3.49
CA ILE A 115 16.53 13.44 3.37
C ILE A 115 16.44 12.02 2.82
N GLU A 116 17.24 11.67 1.81
CA GLU A 116 17.30 10.31 1.28
C GLU A 116 17.72 9.32 2.37
N GLN A 117 18.77 9.61 3.11
CA GLN A 117 19.23 8.77 4.22
C GLN A 117 18.17 8.64 5.32
N LEU A 118 17.51 9.73 5.69
CA LEU A 118 16.44 9.74 6.69
C LEU A 118 15.22 8.92 6.25
N SER A 119 14.92 8.88 4.94
CA SER A 119 13.80 8.13 4.38
C SER A 119 13.96 6.60 4.48
N LEU A 120 15.20 6.12 4.64
CA LEU A 120 15.52 4.71 4.85
C LEU A 120 15.19 4.24 6.28
N CYS A 121 14.93 5.16 7.21
CA CYS A 121 14.56 4.81 8.58
C CYS A 121 13.11 4.31 8.67
N ASP A 122 12.89 3.23 9.43
CA ASP A 122 11.56 2.63 9.60
C ASP A 122 10.53 3.57 10.25
N ASP A 123 11.00 4.52 11.05
CA ASP A 123 10.19 5.51 11.76
C ASP A 123 10.03 6.84 10.98
N PHE A 124 10.51 6.92 9.73
CA PHE A 124 10.51 8.15 8.95
C PHE A 124 9.13 8.82 8.88
N LEU A 125 8.09 8.02 8.61
CA LEU A 125 6.71 8.51 8.49
C LEU A 125 6.03 8.75 9.84
N SER A 126 6.43 8.03 10.88
CA SER A 126 5.82 8.13 12.22
C SER A 126 6.43 9.24 13.07
N ARG A 127 7.64 9.69 12.77
CA ARG A 127 8.26 10.86 13.40
C ARG A 127 7.48 12.13 13.07
N ASP A 128 7.46 13.05 14.04
CA ASP A 128 6.88 14.37 13.87
C ASP A 128 7.67 15.18 12.83
N ALA A 129 6.96 15.72 11.84
CA ALA A 129 7.58 16.43 10.73
C ALA A 129 8.29 17.72 11.19
N LYS A 130 7.78 18.41 12.21
CA LYS A 130 8.42 19.63 12.72
C LYS A 130 9.73 19.31 13.40
N GLN A 131 9.78 18.22 14.17
CA GLN A 131 11.02 17.73 14.76
C GLN A 131 12.03 17.35 13.68
N GLN A 132 11.63 16.63 12.62
CA GLN A 132 12.53 16.30 11.52
C GLN A 132 13.08 17.55 10.81
N ILE A 133 12.25 18.57 10.58
CA ILE A 133 12.70 19.86 10.02
C ILE A 133 13.70 20.54 10.97
N ALA A 134 13.43 20.53 12.27
CA ALA A 134 14.32 21.11 13.29
C ALA A 134 15.69 20.43 13.27
N ASP A 135 15.70 19.10 13.26
CA ASP A 135 16.90 18.28 13.25
C ASP A 135 17.72 18.54 11.97
N LEU A 136 17.07 18.57 10.81
CA LEU A 136 17.73 18.88 9.52
C LEU A 136 18.31 20.30 9.48
N CYS A 137 17.56 21.30 9.97
CA CYS A 137 18.06 22.67 10.04
C CYS A 137 19.28 22.79 10.98
N HIS A 138 19.28 22.04 12.09
CA HIS A 138 20.40 21.98 13.01
C HIS A 138 21.63 21.29 12.39
N GLU A 139 21.43 20.13 11.77
CA GLU A 139 22.49 19.37 11.10
C GLU A 139 23.15 20.16 9.98
N LEU A 140 22.37 20.90 9.19
CA LEU A 140 22.86 21.75 8.10
C LEU A 140 23.42 23.10 8.56
N GLY A 141 23.46 23.36 9.88
CA GLY A 141 23.95 24.60 10.47
C GLY A 141 23.16 25.84 10.05
N VAL A 142 21.89 25.67 9.68
CA VAL A 142 20.94 26.75 9.34
C VAL A 142 20.31 27.30 10.62
N TRP A 143 20.20 26.44 11.64
CA TRP A 143 19.75 26.79 12.97
C TRP A 143 20.70 26.18 14.00
N ASP A 144 20.94 26.87 15.11
CA ASP A 144 21.86 26.45 16.16
C ASP A 144 21.23 25.48 17.19
N GLY A 145 19.93 25.19 17.05
CA GLY A 145 19.23 24.26 17.93
C GLY A 145 18.85 24.85 19.29
N GLU A 146 19.19 26.11 19.57
CA GLU A 146 18.83 26.79 20.80
C GLU A 146 17.48 27.50 20.67
N GLY A 147 16.47 26.96 21.36
CA GLY A 147 15.14 27.59 21.48
C GLY A 147 14.03 26.89 20.70
N ALA A 148 12.88 27.56 20.55
CA ALA A 148 11.79 27.06 19.73
C ALA A 148 12.12 27.29 18.24
N LEU A 149 11.67 26.35 17.38
CA LEU A 149 11.76 26.50 15.93
C LEU A 149 11.28 27.92 15.55
N PRO A 150 12.05 28.69 14.76
CA PRO A 150 11.66 30.03 14.36
C PRO A 150 10.21 30.06 13.88
N ALA A 151 9.41 31.01 14.37
CA ALA A 151 7.95 31.03 14.17
C ALA A 151 7.55 30.95 12.68
N HIS A 152 8.39 31.47 11.79
CA HIS A 152 8.18 31.42 10.34
C HIS A 152 8.37 30.02 9.73
N LEU A 153 9.18 29.16 10.35
CA LEU A 153 9.33 27.74 10.00
C LEU A 153 8.17 26.92 10.57
N ALA A 154 7.76 27.20 11.81
CA ALA A 154 6.63 26.52 12.46
C ALA A 154 5.29 26.77 11.73
N ASP A 155 4.95 28.04 11.50
CA ASP A 155 3.73 28.47 10.79
C ASP A 155 3.68 27.96 9.34
N ARG A 156 4.85 27.67 8.75
CA ARG A 156 4.93 27.14 7.39
C ARG A 156 4.86 25.63 7.33
N ALA A 157 5.50 24.91 8.26
CA ALA A 157 5.30 23.49 8.44
C ALA A 157 3.81 23.17 8.66
N ASP A 158 3.11 24.00 9.45
CA ASP A 158 1.66 23.90 9.66
C ASP A 158 0.85 24.14 8.38
N ARG A 159 1.22 25.13 7.55
CA ARG A 159 0.56 25.37 6.26
C ARG A 159 0.78 24.24 5.26
N ILE A 160 1.99 23.74 5.13
CA ILE A 160 2.32 22.64 4.21
C ILE A 160 1.62 21.35 4.65
N ALA A 161 1.62 21.06 5.97
CA ALA A 161 0.86 19.94 6.53
C ALA A 161 -0.65 20.06 6.27
N ALA A 162 -1.22 21.27 6.43
CA ALA A 162 -2.64 21.52 6.15
C ALA A 162 -2.98 21.39 4.65
N ASP A 163 -2.08 21.77 3.75
CA ASP A 163 -2.27 21.62 2.30
C ASP A 163 -2.19 20.16 1.86
N HIS A 164 -1.27 19.36 2.43
CA HIS A 164 -1.23 17.91 2.21
C HIS A 164 -2.48 17.20 2.75
N GLU A 165 -3.01 17.62 3.91
CA GLU A 165 -4.24 17.04 4.47
C GLU A 165 -5.46 17.40 3.61
N ARG A 166 -5.52 18.62 3.06
CA ARG A 166 -6.51 19.02 2.05
C ARG A 166 -6.41 18.19 0.76
N GLN A 167 -5.20 17.85 0.34
CA GLN A 167 -4.97 17.02 -0.86
C GLN A 167 -5.43 15.56 -0.67
N LYS A 168 -5.18 14.97 0.51
CA LYS A 168 -5.74 13.66 0.87
C LYS A 168 -7.27 13.64 0.78
N GLN A 169 -7.91 14.75 1.12
CA GLN A 169 -9.37 14.89 1.07
C GLN A 169 -9.91 15.17 -0.33
N SER A 170 -9.11 15.74 -1.23
CA SER A 170 -9.56 16.12 -2.58
C SER A 170 -9.36 15.05 -3.65
N GLY A 171 -8.57 13.99 -3.38
CA GLY A 171 -8.29 12.93 -4.36
C GLY A 171 -7.58 13.41 -5.62
N LEU A 172 -6.89 14.56 -5.56
CA LEU A 172 -6.12 15.13 -6.67
C LEU A 172 -4.84 14.32 -6.87
N SER A 173 -4.51 13.99 -8.11
CA SER A 173 -3.30 13.22 -8.45
C SER A 173 -2.04 14.02 -8.16
N ASP A 174 -0.92 13.31 -7.92
CA ASP A 174 0.38 13.93 -7.61
C ASP A 174 0.86 14.87 -8.74
N GLU A 175 0.49 14.60 -10.00
CA GLU A 175 0.81 15.47 -11.15
C GLU A 175 0.14 16.85 -11.08
N ASP A 176 -1.08 16.93 -10.53
CA ASP A 176 -1.82 18.20 -10.41
C ASP A 176 -1.29 19.08 -9.27
N PHE A 177 -0.73 18.47 -8.21
CA PHE A 177 -0.07 19.19 -7.12
C PHE A 177 1.23 19.85 -7.57
N VAL A 178 2.08 19.08 -8.27
CA VAL A 178 3.34 19.55 -8.86
C VAL A 178 3.08 20.69 -9.85
N ARG A 179 2.02 20.59 -10.66
CA ARG A 179 1.59 21.68 -11.56
C ARG A 179 1.04 22.90 -10.83
N SER A 180 0.23 22.72 -9.79
CA SER A 180 -0.42 23.81 -9.05
C SER A 180 0.60 24.72 -8.33
N PHE A 181 1.72 24.13 -7.89
CA PHE A 181 2.80 24.85 -7.20
C PHE A 181 4.01 25.18 -8.09
N GLY A 182 3.95 24.89 -9.40
CA GLY A 182 4.99 25.25 -10.36
C GLY A 182 6.29 24.44 -10.23
N LEU A 183 6.20 23.22 -9.70
CA LEU A 183 7.33 22.34 -9.40
C LEU A 183 7.69 21.43 -10.58
N TRP A 184 7.78 21.94 -11.80
CA TRP A 184 8.49 21.18 -12.85
C TRP A 184 9.98 21.47 -12.74
N GLY A 185 10.72 20.47 -12.24
CA GLY A 185 12.10 20.18 -12.61
C GLY A 185 13.12 21.28 -12.34
N SER A 186 14.11 20.93 -11.56
CA SER A 186 15.47 21.44 -11.64
C SER A 186 16.04 21.33 -13.07
N ASN A 187 15.58 22.17 -14.00
CA ASN A 187 16.29 22.66 -15.18
C ASN A 187 15.44 23.74 -15.91
N LEU A 188 16.03 24.93 -16.07
CA LEU A 188 15.61 26.07 -16.93
C LEU A 188 14.57 27.08 -16.38
N ARG A 189 15.07 28.07 -15.62
CA ARG A 189 15.24 29.50 -16.03
C ARG A 189 15.17 30.42 -14.80
N ARG A 190 16.31 31.05 -14.49
CA ARG A 190 16.43 32.18 -13.56
C ARG A 190 15.47 33.32 -13.98
N PRO A 191 14.78 34.00 -13.04
CA PRO A 191 14.13 35.28 -13.33
C PRO A 191 15.19 36.36 -13.58
N SER A 192 15.21 36.93 -14.79
CA SER A 192 16.20 37.91 -15.27
C SER A 192 15.97 39.34 -14.78
N TRP A 193 15.57 39.55 -13.52
CA TRP A 193 15.21 40.89 -13.02
C TRP A 193 16.31 41.58 -12.20
N ARG A 194 17.56 41.10 -12.27
CA ARG A 194 18.72 41.79 -11.70
C ARG A 194 19.85 41.86 -12.73
N ASP A 195 19.64 42.67 -13.75
CA ASP A 195 20.73 43.39 -14.43
C ASP A 195 20.34 44.86 -14.47
N SER A 196 20.81 45.61 -13.47
CA SER A 196 20.82 47.06 -13.43
C SER A 196 21.83 47.50 -12.38
N SER A 197 23.11 47.50 -12.75
CA SER A 197 24.15 48.48 -12.35
C SER A 197 25.41 48.21 -13.17
#